data_AF-A0A210QBN8-F1
#
_entry.id   AF-A0A210QBN8-F1
#
_cell.length_a   1.000
_cell.length_b   1.000
_cell.length_c   1.000
_cell.angle_alpha   90.00
_cell.angle_beta   90.00
_cell.angle_gamma   90.00
#
_symmetry.space_group_name_H-M   'P 1'
#
loop_
_entity.id
_entity.type
_entity.pdbx_description
1 polymer ?
#
loop_
_entity_poly.entity_id
_entity_poly.type
_entity_poly.pdbx_seq_one_letter_code
_entity_poly.pdbx_strand_id
1 'polypeptide(L)'
;MSILLDDLLGIYPFKKVMIKIDVEAFEANVFRGGEQFFSKVQVDYLLMEFKYHRGRNSGQFVVDFLYRHNMVPVLKAGIERKPSSLQGTNAWPEDVLWVRKELWSKISLR
;
A
#
# COMPACT_ATOMS: atom_id res chain seq x y z
N MET A 1 12.39 19.29 9.52
CA MET A 1 12.53 17.97 10.16
C MET A 1 11.27 17.18 9.87
N SER A 2 11.39 15.98 9.33
CA SER A 2 10.26 15.10 9.00
C SER A 2 10.48 13.76 9.70
N ILE A 3 9.44 13.21 10.31
CA ILE A 3 9.45 11.87 10.89
C ILE A 3 9.09 10.89 9.77
N LEU A 4 9.89 9.84 9.60
CA LEU A 4 9.65 8.76 8.65
C LEU A 4 8.79 7.65 9.28
N LEU A 5 8.17 6.83 8.44
CA LEU A 5 7.40 5.67 8.95
C LEU A 5 8.32 4.68 9.69
N ASP A 6 9.56 4.52 9.21
CA ASP A 6 10.59 3.70 9.84
C ASP A 6 10.96 4.16 11.26
N ASP A 7 10.85 5.47 11.55
CA ASP A 7 11.18 6.02 12.88
C ASP A 7 10.22 5.47 13.96
N LEU A 8 9.01 5.07 13.59
CA LEU A 8 8.03 4.50 14.52
C LEU A 8 8.50 3.17 15.12
N LEU A 9 9.41 2.45 14.46
CA LEU A 9 10.00 1.21 14.97
C LEU A 9 10.82 1.41 16.24
N GLY A 10 11.36 2.61 16.46
CA GLY A 10 12.09 2.97 17.68
C GLY A 10 11.18 3.33 18.85
N ILE A 11 9.88 3.53 18.59
CA ILE A 11 8.91 4.02 19.57
C ILE A 11 8.00 2.88 20.04
N TYR A 12 7.60 1.99 19.13
CA TYR A 12 6.66 0.91 19.43
C TYR A 12 7.12 -0.44 18.88
N PRO A 13 6.92 -1.54 19.64
CA PRO A 13 7.27 -2.89 19.21
C PRO A 13 6.17 -3.49 18.32
N PHE A 14 5.94 -2.92 17.14
CA PHE A 14 4.92 -3.41 16.21
C PHE A 14 5.21 -4.85 15.75
N LYS A 15 4.21 -5.71 15.84
CA LYS A 15 4.24 -7.05 15.23
C LYS A 15 3.32 -7.13 14.02
N LYS A 16 2.11 -6.58 14.15
CA LYS A 16 1.04 -6.63 13.15
C LYS A 16 0.18 -5.38 13.22
N VAL A 17 -0.19 -4.82 12.07
CA VAL A 17 -0.95 -3.56 11.97
C VAL A 17 -1.95 -3.55 10.81
N MET A 18 -2.94 -2.66 10.93
CA MET A 18 -3.70 -2.07 9.83
C MET A 18 -3.23 -0.61 9.68
N ILE A 19 -3.12 -0.13 8.45
CA ILE A 19 -2.71 1.26 8.17
C ILE A 19 -3.82 1.98 7.39
N LYS A 20 -4.15 3.22 7.77
CA LYS A 20 -4.79 4.20 6.90
C LYS A 20 -3.75 5.26 6.54
N ILE A 21 -3.55 5.54 5.25
CA ILE A 21 -2.64 6.60 4.77
C ILE A 21 -3.46 7.62 3.98
N ASP A 22 -3.42 8.86 4.45
CA ASP A 22 -4.19 9.98 3.91
C ASP A 22 -3.35 11.23 4.18
N VAL A 23 -2.53 11.63 3.21
CA VAL A 23 -1.45 12.62 3.41
C VAL A 23 -1.36 13.63 2.27
N GLU A 24 -2.50 14.06 1.73
CA GLU A 24 -2.60 15.18 0.78
C GLU A 24 -1.63 15.09 -0.41
N ALA A 25 -1.66 13.96 -1.13
CA ALA A 25 -0.83 13.65 -2.31
C ALA A 25 0.65 13.29 -2.04
N PHE A 26 1.04 13.14 -0.77
CA PHE A 26 2.40 12.75 -0.37
C PHE A 26 2.54 11.26 -0.01
N GLU A 27 1.61 10.40 -0.40
CA GLU A 27 1.59 8.99 0.02
C GLU A 27 2.88 8.28 -0.41
N ALA A 28 3.36 8.56 -1.63
CA ALA A 28 4.65 8.05 -2.12
C ALA A 28 5.84 8.40 -1.19
N ASN A 29 5.82 9.55 -0.50
CA ASN A 29 6.89 9.90 0.44
C ASN A 29 6.84 9.06 1.72
N VAL A 30 5.64 8.72 2.19
CA VAL A 30 5.46 7.82 3.35
C VAL A 30 6.12 6.46 3.07
N PHE A 31 5.86 5.90 1.88
CA PHE A 31 6.44 4.62 1.49
C PHE A 31 7.96 4.68 1.28
N ARG A 32 8.50 5.80 0.76
CA ARG A 32 9.97 6.00 0.67
C ARG A 32 10.65 5.94 2.04
N GLY A 33 9.98 6.42 3.08
CA GLY A 33 10.47 6.37 4.47
C GLY A 33 9.97 5.15 5.25
N GLY A 34 9.44 4.12 4.60
CA GLY A 34 8.76 2.99 5.24
C GLY A 34 9.32 1.61 4.89
N GLU A 35 10.47 1.53 4.21
CA GLU A 35 11.02 0.25 3.73
C GLU A 35 11.32 -0.71 4.90
N GLN A 36 11.90 -0.21 6.01
CA GLN A 36 12.16 -1.08 7.17
C GLN A 36 10.87 -1.47 7.87
N PHE A 37 9.91 -0.56 7.99
CA PHE A 37 8.63 -0.79 8.62
C PHE A 37 7.88 -1.93 7.91
N PHE A 38 7.72 -1.85 6.59
CA PHE A 38 7.04 -2.89 5.81
C PHE A 38 7.81 -4.21 5.73
N SER A 39 9.12 -4.19 6.00
CA SER A 39 9.94 -5.41 6.07
C SER A 39 9.85 -6.12 7.43
N LYS A 40 9.66 -5.37 8.52
CA LYS A 40 9.69 -5.89 9.90
C LYS A 40 8.29 -6.11 10.49
N VAL A 41 7.31 -5.33 10.04
CA VAL A 41 5.95 -5.33 10.60
C VAL A 41 5.00 -6.03 9.66
N GLN A 42 4.16 -6.91 10.22
CA GLN A 42 3.10 -7.54 9.47
C GLN A 42 1.97 -6.53 9.17
N VAL A 43 2.05 -5.84 8.04
CA VAL A 43 0.92 -5.06 7.51
C VAL A 43 -0.09 -6.00 6.87
N ASP A 44 -1.31 -6.05 7.39
CA ASP A 44 -2.37 -6.94 6.89
C ASP A 44 -3.35 -6.23 5.96
N TYR A 45 -3.67 -4.98 6.30
CA TYR A 45 -4.59 -4.13 5.57
C TYR A 45 -3.98 -2.73 5.50
N LEU A 46 -4.07 -2.14 4.31
CA LEU A 46 -3.69 -0.74 4.08
C LEU A 46 -4.77 -0.07 3.25
N LEU A 47 -5.41 0.96 3.78
CA LEU A 47 -6.30 1.83 3.03
C LEU A 47 -5.55 3.11 2.71
N MET A 48 -5.49 3.50 1.44
CA MET A 48 -4.85 4.76 1.05
C MET A 48 -5.64 5.52 -0.01
N GLU A 49 -5.52 6.84 0.04
CA GLU A 49 -5.95 7.69 -1.04
C GLU A 49 -4.96 7.56 -2.22
N PHE A 50 -5.45 7.06 -3.36
CA PHE A 50 -4.66 6.85 -4.58
C PHE A 50 -5.01 7.85 -5.69
N LYS A 51 -6.05 8.69 -5.51
CA LYS A 51 -6.59 9.57 -6.56
C LYS A 51 -5.53 10.48 -7.20
N TYR A 52 -4.59 11.00 -6.42
CA TYR A 52 -3.51 11.87 -6.89
C TYR A 52 -2.34 11.13 -7.55
N HIS A 53 -2.34 9.80 -7.51
CA HIS A 53 -1.29 8.93 -8.01
C HIS A 53 -1.67 8.17 -9.29
N ARG A 54 -2.96 8.16 -9.66
CA ARG A 54 -3.48 7.54 -10.89
C ARG A 54 -2.71 8.01 -12.13
N GLY A 55 -2.15 7.07 -12.87
CA GLY A 55 -1.44 7.34 -14.13
C GLY A 55 -0.12 8.10 -13.98
N ARG A 56 0.39 8.29 -12.75
CA ARG A 56 1.62 9.06 -12.48
C ARG A 56 2.74 8.16 -11.97
N ASN A 57 3.99 8.55 -12.21
CA ASN A 57 5.18 7.82 -11.74
C ASN A 57 5.17 7.53 -10.24
N SER A 58 4.59 8.44 -9.44
CA SER A 58 4.38 8.21 -7.99
C SER A 58 3.44 7.04 -7.71
N GLY A 59 2.39 6.84 -8.52
CA GLY A 59 1.53 5.66 -8.46
C GLY A 59 2.23 4.37 -8.84
N GLN A 60 3.07 4.37 -9.90
CA GLN A 60 3.88 3.18 -10.22
C GLN A 60 4.78 2.80 -9.07
N PHE A 61 5.45 3.79 -8.46
CA PHE A 61 6.28 3.56 -7.29
C PHE A 61 5.49 2.92 -6.13
N VAL A 62 4.31 3.45 -5.79
CA VAL A 62 3.46 2.90 -4.73
C VAL A 62 3.04 1.47 -5.04
N VAL A 63 2.59 1.21 -6.27
CA VAL A 63 2.21 -0.13 -6.74
C VAL A 63 3.40 -1.08 -6.60
N ASP A 64 4.56 -0.71 -7.14
CA ASP A 64 5.77 -1.53 -7.08
C ASP A 64 6.21 -1.82 -5.63
N PHE A 65 6.18 -0.81 -4.78
CA PHE A 65 6.47 -0.93 -3.36
C PHE A 65 5.54 -1.95 -2.69
N LEU A 66 4.23 -1.78 -2.81
CA LEU A 66 3.25 -2.62 -2.14
C LEU A 66 3.27 -4.06 -2.67
N TYR A 67 3.45 -4.27 -3.97
CA TYR A 67 3.64 -5.62 -4.51
C TYR A 67 4.92 -6.30 -4.00
N ARG A 68 6.05 -5.57 -3.88
CA ARG A 68 7.28 -6.11 -3.27
C ARG A 68 7.07 -6.52 -1.80
N HIS A 69 6.19 -5.84 -1.08
CA HIS A 69 5.83 -6.16 0.30
C HIS A 69 4.60 -7.09 0.42
N ASN A 70 4.33 -7.89 -0.62
CA ASN A 70 3.27 -8.92 -0.64
C ASN A 70 1.85 -8.39 -0.41
N MET A 71 1.59 -7.13 -0.75
CA MET A 71 0.27 -6.53 -0.72
C MET A 71 -0.35 -6.54 -2.12
N VAL A 72 -1.67 -6.74 -2.18
CA VAL A 72 -2.46 -6.75 -3.42
C VAL A 72 -3.66 -5.81 -3.29
N PRO A 73 -4.02 -5.06 -4.34
CA PRO A 73 -5.13 -4.13 -4.30
C PRO A 73 -6.47 -4.86 -4.45
N VAL A 74 -7.47 -4.42 -3.70
CA VAL A 74 -8.87 -4.85 -3.79
C VAL A 74 -9.67 -3.76 -4.48
N LEU A 75 -10.15 -4.03 -5.68
CA LEU A 75 -10.98 -3.13 -6.49
C LEU A 75 -12.42 -3.67 -6.59
N LYS A 76 -13.30 -2.91 -7.25
CA LYS A 76 -14.72 -3.30 -7.44
C LYS A 76 -14.90 -4.67 -8.10
N ALA A 77 -13.98 -5.09 -8.95
CA ALA A 77 -14.01 -6.38 -9.63
C ALA A 77 -13.36 -7.53 -8.84
N GLY A 78 -12.85 -7.27 -7.63
CA GLY A 78 -12.05 -8.21 -6.84
C GLY A 78 -10.59 -7.78 -6.75
N ILE A 79 -9.68 -8.74 -6.55
CA ILE A 79 -8.24 -8.45 -6.50
C ILE A 79 -7.66 -8.36 -7.91
N GLU A 80 -6.99 -7.24 -8.19
CA GLU A 80 -6.29 -7.05 -9.44
C GLU A 80 -4.86 -7.62 -9.41
N ARG A 81 -4.42 -8.07 -10.59
CA ARG A 81 -3.01 -8.32 -10.84
C ARG A 81 -2.25 -7.00 -10.94
N LYS A 82 -0.94 -7.07 -10.75
CA LYS A 82 -0.07 -5.90 -10.90
C LYS A 82 -0.30 -5.29 -12.29
N PRO A 83 -0.67 -4.00 -12.39
CA PRO A 83 -0.79 -3.34 -13.68
C PRO A 83 0.51 -3.48 -14.48
N SER A 84 0.40 -3.80 -15.77
CA SER A 84 1.54 -3.86 -16.68
C SER A 84 2.12 -2.48 -17.03
N SER A 85 1.34 -1.41 -16.77
CA SER A 85 1.72 -0.03 -17.01
C SER A 85 0.99 0.93 -16.08
N LEU A 86 1.54 2.13 -15.96
CA LEU A 86 0.99 3.29 -15.27
C LEU A 86 -0.48 3.57 -15.63
N GLN A 87 -0.79 3.52 -16.92
CA GLN A 87 -2.13 3.81 -17.45
C GLN A 87 -3.18 2.84 -16.92
N GLY A 88 -2.78 1.62 -16.53
CA GLY A 88 -3.68 0.64 -15.91
C GLY A 88 -4.27 1.08 -14.57
N THR A 89 -3.68 2.11 -13.93
CA THR A 89 -4.20 2.67 -12.66
C THR A 89 -5.17 3.84 -12.83
N ASN A 90 -5.37 4.34 -14.06
CA ASN A 90 -6.24 5.51 -14.31
C ASN A 90 -7.70 5.28 -13.89
N ALA A 91 -8.18 4.03 -13.99
CA ALA A 91 -9.54 3.66 -13.66
C ALA A 91 -9.73 3.20 -12.20
N TRP A 92 -8.67 3.23 -11.38
CA TRP A 92 -8.75 2.77 -10.00
C TRP A 92 -9.63 3.70 -9.15
N PRO A 93 -10.28 3.19 -8.09
CA PRO A 93 -11.04 4.01 -7.14
C PRO A 93 -10.17 5.05 -6.43
N GLU A 94 -10.80 6.02 -5.78
CA GLU A 94 -10.08 7.12 -5.13
C GLU A 94 -9.30 6.60 -3.94
N ASP A 95 -9.97 5.83 -3.10
CA ASP A 95 -9.35 5.00 -2.08
C ASP A 95 -9.13 3.58 -2.59
N VAL A 96 -7.93 3.07 -2.37
CA VAL A 96 -7.57 1.70 -2.70
C VAL A 96 -7.26 0.96 -1.40
N LEU A 97 -8.02 -0.11 -1.16
CA LEU A 97 -7.68 -1.07 -0.12
C LEU A 97 -6.64 -2.03 -0.66
N TRP A 98 -5.58 -2.23 0.11
CA TRP A 98 -4.55 -3.23 -0.12
C TRP A 98 -4.59 -4.26 0.99
N VAL A 99 -4.47 -5.53 0.61
CA VAL A 99 -4.54 -6.67 1.53
C VAL A 99 -3.30 -7.52 1.35
N ARG A 100 -2.77 -8.05 2.45
CA ARG A 100 -1.69 -9.05 2.40
C ARG A 100 -2.16 -10.26 1.58
N LYS A 101 -1.37 -10.65 0.58
CA LYS A 101 -1.70 -11.72 -0.36
C LYS A 101 -2.13 -13.02 0.32
N GLU A 102 -1.42 -13.44 1.36
CA GLU A 102 -1.72 -14.66 2.12
C GLU A 102 -3.05 -14.62 2.87
N LEU A 103 -3.45 -13.44 3.37
CA LEU A 103 -4.75 -13.27 4.03
C LEU A 103 -5.88 -13.39 3.02
N TRP A 104 -5.72 -12.77 1.86
CA TRP A 104 -6.72 -12.84 0.80
C TRP A 104 -6.97 -14.29 0.35
N SER A 105 -5.90 -15.07 0.14
CA SER A 105 -6.03 -16.48 -0.23
C SER A 105 -6.87 -17.31 0.75
N LYS A 106 -6.93 -16.92 2.03
CA LYS A 106 -7.75 -17.59 3.05
C LYS A 106 -9.21 -17.13 3.05
N ILE A 107 -9.46 -15.89 2.62
CA ILE A 107 -10.80 -15.29 2.57
C ILE A 107 -11.52 -15.71 1.28
N SER A 108 -10.82 -15.80 0.14
CA SER A 108 -11.40 -16.15 -1.15
C SER A 108 -11.78 -17.62 -1.33
N LEU A 109 -11.46 -18.48 -0.35
CA LEU A 109 -11.81 -19.91 -0.33
C LEU A 109 -13.02 -20.22 0.57
N ARG A 110 -13.69 -19.18 1.08
CA ARG A 110 -14.95 -19.27 1.82
C ARG A 110 -16.07 -18.70 0.98
#